data_AF-A0A0D2MH72-F1
#
_entry.id   AF-A0A0D2MH72-F1
#
_cell.length_a   1.000
_cell.length_b   1.000
_cell.length_c   1.000
_cell.angle_alpha   90.00
_cell.angle_beta   90.00
_cell.angle_gamma   90.00
#
_symmetry.space_group_name_H-M   'P 1'
#
loop_
_entity.id
_entity.type
_entity.pdbx_description
1 polymer ?
#
loop_
_entity_poly.entity_id
_entity_poly.type
_entity_poly.pdbx_seq_one_letter_code
_entity_poly.pdbx_strand_id
1 'polypeptide(L)'
;MIQDRLKIAKLRAGDMTPDVMLGRQTLLNCAAFHGMGTGCDGGDAIDVFHYMAKFGLPDESCLHYAATDQSAFKEKGMERCPADKFCVK
;
A
#
# COMPACT_ATOMS: atom_id res chain seq x y z
N MET A 1 1.84 11.09 -6.39
CA MET A 1 1.69 10.68 -7.81
C MET A 1 0.38 9.96 -8.09
N ILE A 2 0.12 8.73 -7.60
CA ILE A 2 -1.10 7.98 -7.97
C ILE A 2 -2.37 8.61 -7.38
N GLN A 3 -2.33 9.04 -6.11
CA GLN A 3 -3.43 9.76 -5.46
C GLN A 3 -3.83 11.02 -6.23
N ASP A 4 -2.86 11.80 -6.69
CA ASP A 4 -3.11 13.01 -7.48
C ASP A 4 -3.84 12.67 -8.79
N ARG A 5 -3.43 11.58 -9.44
CA ARG A 5 -4.08 11.09 -10.66
C ARG A 5 -5.49 10.58 -10.40
N LEU A 6 -5.74 9.95 -9.25
CA LEU A 6 -7.10 9.58 -8.82
C LEU A 6 -7.96 10.82 -8.64
N LYS A 7 -7.46 11.86 -7.95
CA LYS A 7 -8.16 13.13 -7.80
C LYS A 7 -8.52 13.77 -9.13
N ILE A 8 -7.56 13.87 -10.05
CA ILE A 8 -7.81 14.41 -11.40
C ILE A 8 -8.87 13.59 -12.15
N ALA A 9 -8.81 12.26 -12.08
CA ALA A 9 -9.77 11.39 -12.74
C ALA A 9 -11.18 11.55 -12.16
N LYS A 10 -11.33 11.62 -10.82
CA LYS A 10 -12.60 11.88 -10.15
C LYS A 10 -13.24 13.20 -10.58
N LEU A 11 -12.45 14.28 -10.55
CA LEU A 11 -12.92 15.61 -10.97
C LEU A 11 -13.38 15.62 -12.44
N ARG A 12 -12.66 14.92 -13.33
CA ARG A 12 -13.06 14.77 -14.74
C ARG A 12 -14.34 13.96 -14.92
N ALA A 13 -14.61 13.02 -14.01
CA ALA A 13 -15.83 12.23 -14.00
C ALA A 13 -17.02 12.94 -13.31
N GLY A 14 -16.81 14.16 -12.78
CA GLY A 14 -17.83 14.88 -12.01
C GLY A 14 -18.07 14.31 -10.60
N ASP A 15 -17.17 13.46 -10.11
CA ASP A 15 -17.23 12.89 -8.77
C ASP A 15 -16.62 13.85 -7.73
N MET A 16 -17.49 14.40 -6.89
CA MET A 16 -17.17 15.37 -5.84
C MET A 16 -17.03 14.73 -4.44
N THR A 17 -16.93 13.40 -4.35
CA THR A 17 -16.69 12.72 -3.07
C THR A 17 -15.29 13.02 -2.51
N PRO A 18 -15.02 12.78 -1.22
CA PRO A 18 -13.72 13.06 -0.60
C PRO A 18 -12.52 12.42 -1.32
N ASP A 19 -11.39 13.10 -1.27
CA ASP A 19 -10.13 12.59 -1.83
C ASP A 19 -9.72 11.27 -1.15
N VAL A 20 -9.12 10.36 -1.92
CA VAL A 20 -8.67 9.05 -1.43
C VAL A 20 -7.23 9.15 -0.93
N MET A 21 -6.98 8.58 0.26
CA MET A 21 -5.63 8.48 0.81
C MET A 21 -5.13 7.04 0.70
N LEU A 22 -4.10 6.76 -0.09
CA LEU A 22 -3.62 5.38 -0.26
C LEU A 22 -2.82 4.90 0.95
N GLY A 23 -3.09 3.67 1.39
CA GLY A 23 -2.49 3.00 2.54
C GLY A 23 -1.03 2.62 2.33
N ARG A 24 -0.14 3.60 2.58
CA ARG A 24 1.33 3.43 2.49
C ARG A 24 1.86 2.30 3.38
N GLN A 25 1.31 2.16 4.59
CA GLN A 25 1.77 1.13 5.53
C GLN A 25 1.48 -0.29 5.03
N THR A 26 0.36 -0.50 4.35
CA THR A 26 0.05 -1.79 3.70
C THR A 26 1.09 -2.13 2.64
N LEU A 27 1.48 -1.14 1.82
CA LEU A 27 2.53 -1.34 0.83
C LEU A 27 3.86 -1.75 1.50
N LEU A 28 4.32 -0.98 2.49
CA LEU A 28 5.58 -1.27 3.20
C LEU A 28 5.57 -2.66 3.83
N ASN A 29 4.45 -3.06 4.45
CA ASN A 29 4.36 -4.34 5.14
C ASN A 29 4.24 -5.53 4.19
N CYS A 30 3.57 -5.37 3.05
CA CYS A 30 3.16 -6.51 2.22
C CYS A 30 3.92 -6.62 0.89
N ALA A 31 4.33 -5.52 0.28
CA ALA A 31 5.01 -5.58 -1.02
C ALA A 31 6.34 -6.34 -0.95
N ALA A 32 7.09 -6.19 0.16
CA ALA A 32 8.34 -6.90 0.39
C ALA A 32 8.17 -8.44 0.50
N PHE A 33 7.01 -8.93 0.92
CA PHE A 33 6.70 -10.38 0.87
C PHE A 33 6.46 -10.90 -0.55
N HIS A 34 6.21 -10.01 -1.49
CA HIS A 34 6.02 -10.30 -2.91
C HIS A 34 7.24 -9.93 -3.76
N GLY A 35 8.39 -9.63 -3.14
CA GLY A 35 9.61 -9.24 -3.83
C GLY A 35 9.53 -7.88 -4.51
N MET A 36 8.65 -6.99 -4.03
CA MET A 36 8.45 -5.63 -4.55
C MET A 36 8.83 -4.62 -3.46
N GLY A 37 9.94 -3.89 -3.66
CA GLY A 37 10.53 -3.03 -2.64
C GLY A 37 11.13 -3.76 -1.42
N THR A 38 11.76 -3.00 -0.54
CA THR A 38 12.46 -3.51 0.66
C THR A 38 11.96 -2.85 1.94
N GLY A 39 10.65 -2.58 2.02
CA GLY A 39 10.06 -1.96 3.20
C GLY A 39 10.65 -0.57 3.47
N CYS A 40 11.21 -0.37 4.66
CA CYS A 40 11.82 0.90 5.05
C CYS A 40 13.21 1.15 4.42
N ASP A 41 13.85 0.12 3.87
CA ASP A 41 15.21 0.21 3.33
C ASP A 41 15.26 0.68 1.86
N GLY A 42 14.11 1.10 1.31
CA GLY A 42 13.98 1.64 -0.04
C GLY A 42 13.11 0.80 -0.97
N GLY A 43 13.12 1.19 -2.24
CA GLY A 43 12.33 0.56 -3.30
C GLY A 43 12.20 1.46 -4.52
N ASP A 44 11.64 0.93 -5.59
CA ASP A 44 11.39 1.66 -6.83
C ASP A 44 9.90 2.02 -6.96
N ALA A 45 9.59 3.15 -7.60
CA ALA A 45 8.22 3.53 -7.89
C ALA A 45 7.51 2.51 -8.79
N ILE A 46 8.22 1.82 -9.69
CA ILE A 46 7.66 0.78 -10.57
C ILE A 46 7.08 -0.38 -9.77
N ASP A 47 7.71 -0.76 -8.66
CA ASP A 47 7.22 -1.80 -7.76
C ASP A 47 5.89 -1.41 -7.13
N VAL A 48 5.70 -0.13 -6.81
CA VAL A 48 4.41 0.39 -6.31
C VAL A 48 3.32 0.22 -7.37
N PHE A 49 3.60 0.57 -8.62
CA PHE A 49 2.64 0.41 -9.72
C PHE A 49 2.32 -1.07 -9.97
N HIS A 50 3.32 -1.94 -9.99
CA HIS A 50 3.13 -3.39 -10.17
C HIS A 50 2.33 -4.00 -9.02
N TYR A 51 2.66 -3.63 -7.78
CA TYR A 51 1.93 -4.08 -6.60
C TYR A 51 0.47 -3.65 -6.67
N MET A 52 0.21 -2.37 -6.95
CA MET A 52 -1.16 -1.86 -7.08
C MET A 52 -1.94 -2.51 -8.22
N ALA A 53 -1.29 -2.79 -9.35
CA ALA A 53 -1.95 -3.45 -10.47
C ALA A 53 -2.35 -4.91 -10.15
N LYS A 54 -1.56 -5.59 -9.30
CA LYS A 54 -1.78 -7.00 -8.96
C LYS A 54 -2.66 -7.22 -7.73
N PHE A 55 -2.52 -6.37 -6.72
CA PHE A 55 -3.13 -6.55 -5.40
C PHE A 55 -4.03 -5.39 -4.97
N GLY A 56 -3.91 -4.22 -5.62
CA GLY A 56 -4.51 -2.98 -5.16
C GLY A 56 -3.79 -2.39 -3.93
N LEU A 57 -4.25 -1.23 -3.48
CA LEU A 57 -3.90 -0.66 -2.18
C LEU A 57 -5.17 -0.14 -1.49
N PRO A 58 -5.34 -0.42 -0.18
CA PRO A 58 -6.48 0.09 0.57
C PRO A 58 -6.34 1.59 0.87
N ASP A 59 -7.38 2.15 1.48
CA ASP A 59 -7.32 3.49 2.05
C ASP A 59 -6.42 3.52 3.32
N GLU A 60 -5.81 4.66 3.59
CA GLU A 60 -4.89 4.92 4.69
C GLU A 60 -5.54 4.78 6.06
N SER A 61 -6.86 4.97 6.15
CA SER A 61 -7.64 4.68 7.37
C SER A 61 -7.59 3.21 7.79
N CYS A 62 -7.23 2.29 6.88
CA CYS A 62 -7.16 0.88 7.23
C CYS A 62 -5.92 0.52 8.04
N LEU A 63 -4.78 1.07 7.64
CA LEU A 63 -3.53 0.89 8.34
C LEU A 63 -2.77 2.20 8.28
N HIS A 64 -2.90 2.96 9.37
CA HIS A 64 -2.25 4.25 9.50
C HIS A 64 -0.73 4.08 9.38
N TYR A 65 -0.09 5.09 8.79
CA TYR A 65 1.34 5.08 8.61
C TYR A 65 2.07 5.07 9.96
N ALA A 66 2.88 4.04 10.18
CA ALA A 66 3.62 3.83 11.42
C ALA A 66 5.15 3.99 11.25
N ALA A 67 5.63 4.23 10.03
CA ALA A 67 7.05 4.31 9.70
C ALA A 67 7.85 3.07 10.14
N THR A 68 7.22 1.90 10.05
CA THR A 68 7.84 0.59 10.26
C THR A 68 7.57 -0.31 9.06
N ASP A 69 8.17 -1.48 8.99
CA ASP A 69 7.98 -2.40 7.87
C ASP A 69 7.73 -3.85 8.31
N GLN A 70 7.83 -4.76 7.35
CA GLN A 70 7.57 -6.19 7.53
C GLN A 70 8.51 -6.94 8.47
N SER A 71 9.61 -6.33 8.93
CA SER A 71 10.68 -7.04 9.64
C SER A 71 10.19 -7.75 10.90
N ALA A 72 9.31 -7.10 11.67
CA ALA A 72 8.69 -7.70 12.85
C ALA A 72 7.82 -8.93 12.54
N PHE A 73 7.30 -9.07 11.32
CA PHE A 73 6.56 -10.26 10.88
C PHE A 73 7.51 -11.38 10.47
N LYS A 74 8.59 -11.02 9.76
CA LYS A 74 9.65 -11.97 9.37
C LYS A 74 10.36 -12.57 10.57
N GLU A 75 10.66 -11.77 11.60
CA GLU A 75 11.24 -12.24 12.87
C GLU A 75 10.35 -13.27 13.59
N LYS A 76 9.03 -13.16 13.42
CA LYS A 76 8.05 -14.13 13.94
C LYS A 76 7.85 -15.34 13.03
N GLY A 77 8.68 -15.50 11.99
CA GLY A 77 8.63 -16.63 11.07
C GLY A 77 7.45 -16.60 10.09
N MET A 78 6.84 -15.43 9.86
CA MET A 78 5.75 -15.33 8.88
C MET A 78 6.31 -15.36 7.46
N GLU A 79 5.79 -16.25 6.61
CA GLU A 79 6.19 -16.36 5.20
C GLU A 79 5.39 -15.43 4.27
N ARG A 80 4.28 -14.86 4.76
CA ARG A 80 3.36 -14.02 4.01
C ARG A 80 2.93 -12.83 4.85
N CYS A 81 2.51 -11.76 4.18
CA CYS A 81 1.92 -10.62 4.88
C CYS A 81 0.61 -11.06 5.56
N PRO A 82 0.38 -10.71 6.84
CA PRO A 82 -0.85 -11.06 7.54
C PRO A 82 -2.10 -10.44 6.89
N ALA A 83 -3.23 -11.15 6.98
CA ALA A 83 -4.51 -10.73 6.39
C ALA A 83 -4.98 -9.35 6.90
N ASP A 84 -4.81 -9.07 8.20
CA ASP A 84 -5.16 -7.78 8.80
C ASP A 84 -4.32 -6.61 8.25
N LYS A 85 -3.15 -6.89 7.66
CA LYS A 85 -2.30 -5.87 7.02
C LYS A 85 -2.67 -5.60 5.56
N PHE A 86 -3.45 -6.48 4.93
CA PHE A 86 -4.04 -6.27 3.61
C PHE A 86 -5.35 -5.48 3.62
N CYS A 87 -5.89 -5.16 4.80
CA CYS A 87 -7.24 -4.60 4.92
C CYS A 87 -8.35 -5.53 4.40
N VAL A 88 -8.17 -6.84 4.45
CA VAL A 88 -9.25 -7.78 4.13
C VAL A 88 -10.17 -7.91 5.35
N LYS A 89 -11.47 -7.69 5.13
CA LYS A 89 -12.52 -8.03 6.09
C LYS A 89 -12.77 -9.54 6.11
#